data_AF-A0A9Q3IJY8-F1
#
_entry.id   AF-A0A9Q3IJY8-F1
#
_cell.length_a   1.000
_cell.length_b   1.000
_cell.length_c   1.000
_cell.angle_alpha   90.00
_cell.angle_beta   90.00
_cell.angle_gamma   90.00
#
_symmetry.space_group_name_H-M   'P 1'
#
loop_
_entity.id
_entity.type
_entity.pdbx_description
1 polymer ?
#
loop_
_entity_poly.entity_id
_entity_poly.type
_entity_poly.pdbx_seq_one_letter_code
_entity_poly.pdbx_strand_id
1 'polypeptide(L)'
;MSKYSEQTQNPFSELQESHERMITLTASMHKIVKTLQEGHAQLSNASEETNKRLNQFEVKAREKVEEVTKKKNSCHHCGSTDHYANNCEKAKKKVYAIEKVPEEESPTENSEPESMGDAIREKSDEDQDQREVYLVEYQKETPLGIQDIQIEAGQPQDTSNKKLF
;
A
#
# COMPACT_ATOMS: atom_id res chain seq x y z
N MET A 1 56.89 -8.68 -66.33
CA MET A 1 55.74 -9.56 -66.58
C MET A 1 54.70 -9.32 -65.50
N SER A 2 53.49 -8.98 -65.93
CA SER A 2 52.46 -8.27 -65.16
C SER A 2 51.97 -9.01 -63.91
N LYS A 3 51.90 -8.27 -62.81
CA LYS A 3 51.12 -8.60 -61.61
C LYS A 3 49.80 -7.82 -61.68
N TYR A 4 48.75 -8.42 -62.23
CA TYR A 4 47.38 -7.95 -62.05
C TYR A 4 46.46 -9.17 -62.04
N SER A 5 46.27 -9.77 -60.86
CA SER A 5 45.14 -10.68 -60.64
C SER A 5 43.98 -9.82 -60.15
N GLU A 6 43.21 -9.28 -61.09
CA GLU A 6 41.99 -8.55 -60.77
C GLU A 6 40.92 -9.54 -60.30
N GLN A 7 40.69 -9.51 -59.00
CA GLN A 7 39.59 -10.17 -58.34
C GLN A 7 38.30 -9.41 -58.69
N THR A 8 37.69 -9.75 -59.82
CA THR A 8 36.38 -9.21 -60.19
C THR A 8 35.29 -9.92 -59.39
N GLN A 9 34.86 -9.33 -58.27
CA GLN A 9 33.62 -9.74 -57.60
C GLN A 9 32.42 -9.32 -58.46
N ASN A 10 31.48 -10.23 -58.65
CA ASN A 10 30.29 -10.01 -59.47
C ASN A 10 29.28 -9.17 -58.66
N PRO A 11 28.92 -7.94 -59.06
CA PRO A 11 28.05 -7.06 -58.29
C PRO A 11 26.64 -7.65 -58.05
N PHE A 12 26.23 -8.63 -58.85
CA PHE A 12 24.96 -9.33 -58.67
C PHE A 12 24.94 -10.26 -57.45
N SER A 13 26.07 -10.88 -57.08
CA SER A 13 26.13 -11.75 -55.90
C SER A 13 26.07 -10.94 -54.60
N GLU A 14 26.71 -9.77 -54.56
CA GLU A 14 26.64 -8.88 -53.40
C GLU A 14 25.21 -8.36 -53.16
N LEU A 15 24.49 -8.02 -54.23
CA LEU A 15 23.10 -7.60 -54.13
C LEU A 15 22.19 -8.73 -53.64
N GLN A 16 22.41 -9.95 -54.11
CA GLN A 16 21.66 -11.13 -53.65
C GLN A 16 21.93 -11.41 -52.16
N GLU A 17 23.19 -11.41 -51.73
CA GLU A 17 23.55 -11.59 -50.32
C GLU A 17 22.98 -10.47 -49.42
N SER A 18 22.95 -9.22 -49.91
CA SER A 18 22.32 -8.11 -49.20
C SER A 18 20.81 -8.32 -49.06
N HIS A 19 20.15 -8.81 -50.11
CA HIS A 19 18.71 -9.09 -50.09
C HIS A 19 18.36 -10.22 -49.11
N GLU A 20 19.13 -11.31 -49.10
CA GLU A 20 18.96 -12.42 -48.17
C GLU A 20 19.18 -12.00 -46.71
N ARG A 21 20.17 -11.12 -46.46
CA ARG A 21 20.38 -10.50 -45.15
C ARG A 21 19.18 -9.65 -44.71
N MET A 22 18.62 -8.85 -45.62
CA MET A 22 17.44 -8.04 -45.34
C MET A 22 16.22 -8.89 -45.01
N ILE A 23 15.96 -9.96 -45.78
CA ILE A 23 14.85 -10.89 -45.48
C ILE A 23 15.01 -11.49 -44.09
N THR A 24 16.22 -11.96 -43.76
CA THR A 24 16.53 -12.56 -42.46
C THR A 24 16.33 -11.56 -41.33
N LEU A 25 16.80 -10.32 -41.52
CA LEU A 25 16.62 -9.23 -40.57
C LEU A 25 15.14 -8.93 -40.36
N THR A 26 14.37 -8.77 -41.44
CA THR A 26 12.92 -8.53 -41.36
C THR A 26 12.18 -9.68 -40.64
N ALA A 27 12.55 -10.93 -40.90
CA ALA A 27 11.98 -12.07 -40.19
C ALA A 27 12.32 -12.05 -38.69
N SER A 28 13.55 -11.67 -38.32
CA SER A 28 13.95 -11.55 -36.92
C SER A 28 13.18 -10.42 -36.20
N MET A 29 13.03 -9.26 -36.86
CA MET A 29 12.26 -8.13 -36.32
C MET A 29 10.79 -8.50 -36.12
N HIS A 30 10.16 -9.20 -37.06
CA HIS A 30 8.78 -9.65 -36.89
C HIS A 30 8.60 -10.58 -35.67
N LYS A 31 9.57 -11.47 -35.41
CA LYS A 31 9.54 -12.32 -34.21
C LYS A 31 9.61 -11.49 -32.94
N ILE A 32 10.51 -10.51 -32.88
CA ILE A 32 10.66 -9.61 -31.73
C ILE A 32 9.37 -8.84 -31.48
N VAL A 33 8.79 -8.23 -32.52
CA VAL A 33 7.53 -7.48 -32.41
C VAL A 33 6.41 -8.38 -31.89
N LYS A 34 6.30 -9.61 -32.40
CA LYS A 34 5.29 -10.56 -31.94
C LYS A 34 5.46 -10.91 -30.46
N THR A 35 6.68 -11.19 -30.02
CA THR A 35 6.97 -11.47 -28.61
C THR A 35 6.66 -10.27 -27.71
N LEU A 36 6.98 -9.05 -28.15
CA LEU A 36 6.63 -7.84 -27.40
C LEU A 36 5.11 -7.63 -27.32
N GLN A 37 4.38 -7.89 -28.40
CA GLN A 37 2.92 -7.78 -28.42
C GLN A 37 2.26 -8.81 -27.50
N GLU A 38 2.75 -10.06 -27.50
CA GLU A 38 2.29 -11.11 -26.58
C GLU A 38 2.60 -10.74 -25.12
N GLY A 39 3.80 -10.22 -24.84
CA GLY A 39 4.17 -9.73 -23.51
C GLY A 39 3.29 -8.58 -23.03
N HIS A 40 2.98 -7.63 -23.91
CA HIS A 40 2.07 -6.52 -23.59
C HIS A 40 0.66 -7.01 -23.26
N ALA A 41 0.13 -7.99 -24.01
CA ALA A 41 -1.18 -8.58 -23.72
C ALA A 41 -1.21 -9.27 -22.35
N GLN A 42 -0.15 -10.01 -21.99
CA GLN A 42 -0.04 -10.66 -20.68
C GLN A 42 -0.01 -9.64 -19.55
N LEU A 43 0.81 -8.58 -19.67
CA LEU A 43 0.90 -7.52 -18.67
C LEU A 43 -0.43 -6.77 -18.51
N SER A 44 -1.12 -6.49 -19.62
CA SER A 44 -2.43 -5.85 -19.59
C SER A 44 -3.46 -6.69 -18.83
N ASN A 45 -3.55 -7.99 -19.14
CA ASN A 45 -4.49 -8.90 -18.47
C ASN A 45 -4.17 -9.05 -16.98
N ALA A 46 -2.88 -9.20 -16.64
CA ALA A 46 -2.43 -9.27 -15.25
C ALA A 46 -2.79 -7.99 -14.49
N SER A 47 -2.56 -6.82 -15.09
CA SER A 47 -2.92 -5.52 -14.51
C SER A 47 -4.42 -5.40 -14.27
N GLU A 48 -5.25 -5.82 -15.22
CA GLU A 48 -6.71 -5.79 -15.08
C GLU A 48 -7.20 -6.70 -13.95
N GLU A 49 -6.62 -7.91 -13.85
CA GLU A 49 -6.94 -8.83 -12.76
C GLU A 49 -6.54 -8.26 -11.39
N THR A 50 -5.34 -7.66 -11.27
CA THR A 50 -4.92 -7.02 -10.03
C THR A 50 -5.83 -5.87 -9.63
N ASN A 51 -6.25 -5.04 -10.59
CA ASN A 51 -7.18 -3.94 -10.33
C ASN A 51 -8.55 -4.46 -9.87
N LYS A 52 -9.04 -5.53 -10.49
CA LYS A 52 -10.29 -6.18 -10.07
C LYS A 52 -10.21 -6.70 -8.63
N ARG A 53 -9.09 -7.33 -8.25
CA ARG A 53 -8.86 -7.81 -6.88
C ARG A 53 -8.78 -6.65 -5.89
N LEU A 54 -8.04 -5.59 -6.20
CA LEU A 54 -7.94 -4.38 -5.37
C LEU A 54 -9.32 -3.77 -5.11
N ASN A 55 -10.12 -3.57 -6.15
CA ASN A 55 -11.47 -3.04 -6.02
C ASN A 55 -12.35 -3.92 -5.11
N GLN A 56 -12.24 -5.25 -5.21
CA GLN A 56 -12.96 -6.15 -4.31
C GLN A 56 -12.51 -6.03 -2.86
N PHE A 57 -11.20 -5.87 -2.62
CA PHE A 57 -10.67 -5.65 -1.27
C PHE A 57 -11.14 -4.31 -0.70
N GLU A 58 -11.13 -3.25 -1.49
CA GLU A 58 -11.60 -1.93 -1.05
C GLU A 58 -13.08 -1.96 -0.66
N VAL A 59 -13.94 -2.58 -1.46
CA VAL A 59 -15.36 -2.72 -1.15
C VAL A 59 -15.57 -3.51 0.14
N LYS A 60 -14.94 -4.70 0.25
CA LYS A 60 -15.04 -5.52 1.46
C LYS A 60 -14.49 -4.82 2.71
N ALA A 61 -13.41 -4.06 2.57
CA ALA A 61 -12.84 -3.29 3.66
C ALA A 61 -13.80 -2.19 4.11
N ARG A 62 -14.43 -1.46 3.18
CA ARG A 62 -15.44 -0.45 3.50
C ARG A 62 -16.65 -1.05 4.20
N GLU A 63 -17.19 -2.15 3.71
CA GLU A 63 -18.32 -2.87 4.34
C GLU A 63 -17.97 -3.29 5.77
N LYS A 64 -16.78 -3.87 5.98
CA LYS A 64 -16.33 -4.30 7.32
C LYS A 64 -16.15 -3.12 8.27
N VAL A 65 -15.59 -2.01 7.80
CA VAL A 65 -15.46 -0.78 8.60
C VAL A 65 -16.84 -0.25 8.97
N GLU A 66 -17.78 -0.19 8.03
CA GLU A 66 -19.15 0.25 8.30
C GLU A 66 -19.86 -0.64 9.32
N GLU A 67 -19.74 -1.97 9.19
CA GLU A 67 -20.30 -2.93 10.14
C GLU A 67 -19.74 -2.75 11.55
N VAL A 68 -18.41 -2.65 11.68
CA VAL A 68 -17.75 -2.42 12.97
C VAL A 68 -18.17 -1.09 13.58
N THR A 69 -18.29 -0.04 12.76
CA THR A 69 -18.67 1.30 13.23
C THR A 69 -20.13 1.31 13.71
N LYS A 70 -21.05 0.68 12.97
CA LYS A 70 -22.45 0.50 13.40
C LYS A 70 -22.56 -0.28 14.71
N LYS A 71 -21.78 -1.35 14.87
CA LYS A 71 -21.76 -2.13 16.13
C LYS A 71 -21.19 -1.34 17.29
N LYS A 72 -20.13 -0.55 17.08
CA LYS A 72 -19.53 0.29 18.14
C LYS A 72 -20.43 1.43 18.59
N ASN A 73 -21.16 2.03 17.66
CA ASN A 73 -21.96 3.23 17.90
C ASN A 73 -23.44 2.92 18.18
N SER A 74 -23.83 1.64 18.33
CA SER A 74 -25.19 1.25 18.68
C SER A 74 -25.32 0.91 20.16
N CYS A 75 -26.47 1.24 20.72
CA CYS A 75 -26.88 0.86 22.06
C CYS A 75 -26.92 -0.66 22.19
N HIS A 76 -26.10 -1.24 23.07
CA HIS A 76 -26.09 -2.70 23.27
C HIS A 76 -27.44 -3.25 23.83
N HIS A 77 -28.27 -2.41 24.46
CA HIS A 77 -29.58 -2.84 24.99
C HIS A 77 -30.70 -2.90 23.95
N CYS A 78 -30.66 -2.08 22.90
CA CYS A 78 -31.78 -1.97 21.95
C CYS A 78 -31.38 -1.94 20.47
N GLY A 79 -30.10 -1.81 20.14
CA GLY A 79 -29.56 -1.75 18.79
C GLY A 79 -29.68 -0.39 18.08
N SER A 80 -30.32 0.63 18.69
CA SER A 80 -30.41 1.97 18.10
C SER A 80 -29.05 2.69 18.12
N THR A 81 -28.76 3.47 17.08
CA THR A 81 -27.59 4.35 16.98
C THR A 81 -27.85 5.77 17.49
N ASP A 82 -29.08 6.08 17.92
CA ASP A 82 -29.49 7.43 18.33
C ASP A 82 -29.07 7.77 19.77
N HIS A 83 -28.77 6.75 20.58
CA HIS A 83 -28.38 6.90 21.97
C HIS A 83 -27.36 5.84 22.40
N TYR A 84 -26.56 6.16 23.42
CA TYR A 84 -25.69 5.19 24.08
C TYR A 84 -26.45 4.35 25.11
N ALA A 85 -25.89 3.19 25.49
CA ALA A 85 -26.52 2.24 26.40
C ALA A 85 -27.01 2.85 27.73
N ASN A 86 -26.27 3.81 28.28
CA ASN A 86 -26.61 4.49 29.54
C ASN A 86 -27.91 5.31 29.45
N ASN A 87 -28.28 5.77 28.26
CA ASN A 87 -29.47 6.59 28.02
C ASN A 87 -30.60 5.76 27.38
N CYS A 88 -30.46 4.44 27.36
CA CYS A 88 -31.47 3.57 26.77
C CYS A 88 -32.69 3.46 27.68
N GLU A 89 -33.87 3.79 27.17
CA GLU A 89 -35.14 3.60 27.89
C GLU A 89 -35.40 2.13 28.26
N LYS A 90 -34.82 1.19 27.49
CA LYS A 90 -34.90 -0.25 27.78
C LYS A 90 -33.88 -0.71 28.81
N ALA A 91 -32.92 0.12 29.21
CA ALA A 91 -32.01 -0.19 30.30
C ALA A 91 -32.82 -0.20 31.59
N LYS A 92 -33.21 -1.39 32.05
CA LYS A 92 -33.83 -1.57 33.36
C LYS A 92 -32.84 -1.04 34.40
N LYS A 93 -33.11 0.15 34.96
CA LYS A 93 -32.41 0.66 36.13
C LYS A 93 -32.59 -0.38 37.22
N LYS A 94 -31.57 -1.18 37.52
CA LYS A 94 -31.52 -1.97 38.74
C LYS A 94 -31.49 -0.96 39.88
N VAL A 95 -32.66 -0.59 40.37
CA VAL A 95 -32.80 0.14 41.62
C VAL A 95 -32.42 -0.88 42.69
N TYR A 96 -31.16 -0.87 43.11
CA TYR A 96 -30.81 -1.46 44.39
C TYR A 96 -31.56 -0.63 45.42
N ALA A 97 -32.63 -1.19 45.97
CA ALA A 97 -33.28 -0.63 47.14
C ALA A 97 -32.23 -0.69 48.25
N ILE A 98 -31.55 0.43 48.48
CA ILE A 98 -30.79 0.62 49.71
C ILE A 98 -31.88 0.69 50.78
N GLU A 99 -32.05 -0.41 51.48
CA GLU A 99 -32.88 -0.50 52.68
C GLU A 99 -32.37 0.59 53.63
N LYS A 100 -33.22 1.59 53.90
CA LYS A 100 -32.90 2.68 54.81
C LYS A 100 -32.66 2.08 56.19
N VAL A 101 -31.40 2.00 56.59
CA VAL A 101 -31.03 1.82 58.00
C VAL A 101 -31.57 3.05 58.75
N PRO A 102 -32.24 2.89 59.91
CA PRO A 102 -32.83 4.02 60.63
C PRO A 102 -31.76 5.01 61.07
N GLU A 103 -32.07 6.30 60.93
CA GLU A 103 -31.30 7.41 61.47
C GLU A 103 -31.32 7.35 63.01
N GLU A 104 -30.15 7.27 63.64
CA GLU A 104 -29.96 7.71 65.02
C GLU A 104 -29.12 9.00 65.03
N GLU A 105 -29.75 10.09 65.48
CA GLU A 105 -29.14 11.40 65.72
C GLU A 105 -28.30 11.38 67.03
N SER A 106 -26.98 11.63 66.97
CA SER A 106 -26.30 12.91 67.34
C SER A 106 -25.66 12.92 68.74
N PRO A 107 -24.84 13.92 69.16
CA PRO A 107 -23.86 14.77 68.45
C PRO A 107 -22.50 14.87 69.20
N THR A 108 -21.45 15.43 68.59
CA THR A 108 -20.69 16.60 69.12
C THR A 108 -19.56 17.05 68.19
N GLU A 109 -19.77 18.24 67.64
CA GLU A 109 -18.84 19.35 67.38
C GLU A 109 -17.33 19.14 67.56
N ASN A 110 -16.54 19.38 66.50
CA ASN A 110 -15.73 20.60 66.39
C ASN A 110 -14.91 20.68 65.08
N SER A 111 -14.88 21.91 64.51
CA SER A 111 -13.82 22.51 63.67
C SER A 111 -13.77 22.20 62.15
N GLU A 112 -14.58 22.95 61.38
CA GLU A 112 -14.25 23.93 60.30
C GLU A 112 -12.86 23.96 59.58
N PRO A 113 -12.72 24.59 58.37
CA PRO A 113 -12.86 23.96 57.05
C PRO A 113 -11.67 24.27 56.08
N GLU A 114 -11.89 24.02 54.78
CA GLU A 114 -11.11 24.44 53.59
C GLU A 114 -10.07 23.47 53.01
N SER A 115 -10.33 23.00 51.77
CA SER A 115 -9.47 23.33 50.61
C SER A 115 -10.01 22.64 49.34
N MET A 116 -10.38 23.46 48.36
CA MET A 116 -10.60 23.05 46.98
C MET A 116 -9.27 22.66 46.33
N GLY A 117 -9.23 21.60 45.50
CA GLY A 117 -8.03 21.32 44.70
C GLY A 117 -8.07 20.02 43.91
N ASP A 118 -8.71 20.09 42.75
CA ASP A 118 -8.33 19.55 41.43
C ASP A 118 -7.72 18.15 41.20
N ALA A 119 -8.24 17.55 40.12
CA ALA A 119 -7.84 16.34 39.44
C ALA A 119 -6.43 16.39 38.81
N ILE A 120 -5.77 15.23 38.70
CA ILE A 120 -4.86 14.71 37.65
C ILE A 120 -4.64 13.22 38.01
N ARG A 121 -5.20 12.22 37.31
CA ARG A 121 -4.77 11.54 36.05
C ARG A 121 -3.40 10.85 36.14
N GLU A 122 -3.36 9.60 35.61
CA GLU A 122 -2.21 8.72 35.26
C GLU A 122 -1.62 7.88 36.43
N LYS A 123 -1.40 6.56 36.33
CA LYS A 123 -1.01 5.69 35.20
C LYS A 123 -1.50 4.24 35.40
N SER A 124 -2.06 3.63 34.36
CA SER A 124 -1.98 2.18 34.15
C SER A 124 -1.28 1.98 32.81
N ASP A 125 0.05 1.93 32.85
CA ASP A 125 0.90 1.59 31.72
C ASP A 125 0.93 0.06 31.60
N GLU A 126 -0.04 -0.55 30.89
CA GLU A 126 0.08 -1.96 30.47
C GLU A 126 -0.91 -2.37 29.37
N ASP A 127 -1.18 -1.49 28.41
CA ASP A 127 -1.70 -1.92 27.10
C ASP A 127 -0.52 -2.05 26.13
N GLN A 128 0.05 -3.24 26.06
CA GLN A 128 0.98 -3.64 25.00
C GLN A 128 0.32 -3.44 23.63
N ASP A 129 0.76 -2.42 22.91
CA ASP A 129 0.39 -2.16 21.53
C ASP A 129 0.89 -3.34 20.66
N GLN A 130 -0.01 -4.24 20.24
CA GLN A 130 0.30 -5.40 19.37
C GLN A 130 0.68 -5.01 17.93
N ARG A 131 1.12 -3.77 17.69
CA ARG A 131 1.45 -3.25 16.35
C ARG A 131 2.92 -3.34 15.97
N GLU A 132 3.81 -3.73 16.87
CA GLU A 132 5.25 -3.81 16.58
C GLU A 132 5.74 -5.19 16.08
N VAL A 133 4.91 -6.23 16.10
CA VAL A 133 5.36 -7.58 15.72
C VAL A 133 5.47 -7.78 14.19
N TYR A 134 4.85 -6.93 13.37
CA TYR A 134 4.71 -7.19 11.93
C TYR A 134 5.79 -6.58 11.01
N LEU A 135 6.77 -5.84 11.53
CA LEU A 135 7.81 -5.20 10.71
C LEU A 135 9.18 -5.92 10.71
N VAL A 136 9.39 -6.88 11.60
CA VAL A 136 10.71 -7.55 11.74
C VAL A 136 10.85 -8.77 10.81
N GLU A 137 9.74 -9.34 10.32
CA GLU A 137 9.80 -10.58 9.53
C GLU A 137 10.10 -10.37 8.03
N TYR A 138 9.93 -9.15 7.49
CA TYR A 138 10.16 -8.88 6.06
C TYR A 138 11.61 -8.49 5.70
N GLN A 139 12.52 -8.41 6.67
CA GLN A 139 13.94 -8.07 6.40
C GLN A 139 14.86 -9.27 6.21
N LYS A 140 14.39 -10.53 6.39
CA LYS A 140 15.27 -11.71 6.31
C LYS A 140 15.36 -12.40 4.95
N GLU A 141 14.51 -12.04 3.97
CA GLU A 141 14.46 -12.80 2.71
C GLU A 141 14.52 -11.93 1.45
N THR A 142 15.56 -11.10 1.33
CA THR A 142 16.00 -10.66 -0.01
C THR A 142 17.52 -10.66 -0.08
N PRO A 143 18.16 -11.68 -0.69
CA PRO A 143 19.55 -11.56 -1.09
C PRO A 143 19.62 -10.63 -2.31
N LEU A 144 19.96 -9.34 -2.08
CA LEU A 144 20.33 -8.40 -3.14
C LEU A 144 21.71 -8.80 -3.69
N GLY A 145 21.71 -9.73 -4.65
CA GLY A 145 22.86 -9.99 -5.52
C GLY A 145 22.92 -8.93 -6.62
N ILE A 146 23.43 -7.74 -6.31
CA ILE A 146 23.76 -6.74 -7.33
C ILE A 146 25.16 -7.12 -7.87
N GLN A 147 25.20 -7.75 -9.04
CA GLN A 147 26.44 -7.89 -9.80
C GLN A 147 26.75 -6.57 -10.50
N ASP A 148 28.03 -6.18 -10.45
CA ASP A 148 28.59 -4.93 -10.93
C ASP A 148 28.17 -4.58 -12.37
N ILE A 149 27.34 -3.54 -12.51
CA ILE A 149 27.16 -2.86 -13.80
C ILE A 149 28.14 -1.69 -13.80
N GLN A 150 29.27 -1.86 -14.49
CA GLN A 150 30.17 -0.76 -14.84
C GLN A 150 29.43 0.17 -15.81
N ILE A 151 28.94 1.31 -15.31
CA ILE A 151 28.42 2.39 -16.16
C ILE A 151 29.59 3.34 -16.42
N GLU A 152 30.18 3.25 -17.61
CA GLU A 152 31.10 4.28 -18.11
C GLU A 152 30.33 5.60 -18.27
N ALA A 153 30.78 6.64 -17.56
CA ALA A 153 30.23 7.98 -17.62
C ALA A 153 30.54 8.64 -18.97
N GLY A 154 29.63 8.53 -19.93
CA GLY A 154 29.62 9.38 -21.12
C GLY A 154 29.10 10.77 -20.78
N GLN A 155 29.96 11.79 -20.91
CA GLN A 155 29.60 13.21 -20.73
C GLN A 155 28.46 13.63 -21.68
N PRO A 156 27.51 14.48 -21.23
CA PRO A 156 26.55 15.09 -22.13
C PRO A 156 27.24 16.19 -22.97
N GLN A 157 27.21 16.03 -24.29
CA GLN A 157 27.57 17.12 -25.20
C GLN A 157 26.42 18.12 -25.29
N ASP A 158 26.69 19.33 -24.81
CA ASP A 158 25.90 20.54 -25.01
C ASP A 158 25.99 20.95 -26.48
N THR A 159 24.86 20.95 -27.19
CA THR A 159 24.75 21.65 -28.47
C THR A 159 23.59 22.63 -28.42
N SER A 160 23.79 23.71 -27.66
CA SER A 160 23.09 24.98 -27.86
C SER A 160 23.35 25.52 -29.28
N ASN A 161 22.46 25.21 -30.23
CA ASN A 161 22.45 25.87 -31.54
C ASN A 161 21.59 27.15 -31.47
N LYS A 162 22.20 28.24 -30.96
CA LYS A 162 21.77 29.60 -31.28
C LYS A 162 22.28 29.93 -32.68
N LYS A 163 21.38 30.00 -33.67
CA LYS A 163 21.61 30.80 -34.87
C LYS A 163 20.72 32.03 -34.82
N LEU A 164 21.34 33.13 -34.42
CA LEU A 164 21.01 34.48 -34.89
C LEU A 164 21.68 34.68 -36.26
N PHE A 165 21.07 35.58 -37.02
CA PHE A 165 21.37 36.08 -38.38
C PHE A 165 20.68 35.32 -39.52
#